data_AF-A0A7X8ZYG0-F1
#
_entry.id   AF-A0A7X8ZYG0-F1
#
_cell.length_a   1.000
_cell.length_b   1.000
_cell.length_c   1.000
_cell.angle_alpha   90.00
_cell.angle_beta   90.00
_cell.angle_gamma   90.00
#
_symmetry.space_group_name_H-M   'P 1'
#
loop_
_entity.id
_entity.type
_entity.pdbx_description
1 polymer ?
#
loop_
_entity_poly.entity_id
_entity_poly.type
_entity_poly.pdbx_seq_one_letter_code
_entity_poly.pdbx_strand_id
1 'polypeptide(L)' 'MNNMPTKVWSFKRVKGENEVHCLFNFGDKEVIVTFDEQVAGEDFKDLFNRATSGSIESVKLKPWEYNLYYKN' A
#
# COMPACT_ATOMS: atom_id res chain seq x y z
N MET A 1 0.37 3.07 11.14
CA MET A 1 -0.67 3.98 10.59
C MET A 1 -0.02 4.75 9.43
N ASN A 2 -0.79 5.43 8.56
CA ASN A 2 -0.20 6.22 7.46
C ASN A 2 -0.09 7.69 7.86
N ASN A 3 0.93 8.41 7.38
CA ASN A 3 1.19 9.80 7.76
C ASN A 3 0.29 10.85 7.06
N MET A 4 -0.59 10.43 6.14
CA MET A 4 -1.49 11.31 5.38
C MET A 4 -2.95 10.81 5.37
N PRO A 5 -3.58 10.57 6.55
CA PRO A 5 -4.88 9.89 6.63
C PRO A 5 -6.04 10.69 6.02
N THR A 6 -5.87 11.99 5.82
CA THR A 6 -6.87 12.86 5.16
C THR A 6 -6.80 12.82 3.63
N LYS A 7 -5.74 12.22 3.06
CA LYS A 7 -5.50 12.16 1.60
C LYS A 7 -5.43 10.72 1.09
N VAL A 8 -4.87 9.82 1.90
CA VAL A 8 -4.66 8.41 1.56
C VAL A 8 -5.50 7.55 2.49
N TRP A 9 -6.41 6.79 1.88
CA TRP A 9 -7.11 5.71 2.58
C TRP A 9 -6.28 4.45 2.48
N SER A 10 -6.01 3.83 3.63
CA SER A 10 -5.25 2.59 3.67
C SER A 10 -5.83 1.64 4.71
N PHE A 11 -5.87 0.35 4.39
CA PHE A 11 -6.26 -0.68 5.34
C PHE A 11 -5.59 -2.02 5.01
N LYS A 12 -5.53 -2.91 6.00
CA LYS A 12 -5.10 -4.29 5.83
C LYS A 12 -6.23 -5.27 6.17
N ARG A 13 -6.28 -6.40 5.47
CA ARG A 13 -7.15 -7.53 5.78
C ARG A 13 -6.32 -8.80 5.94
N VAL A 14 -6.61 -9.58 6.98
CA VAL A 14 -5.90 -10.81 7.32
C VAL A 14 -6.89 -11.96 7.45
N LYS A 15 -6.58 -13.13 6.88
CA LYS A 15 -7.32 -14.38 7.04
C LYS A 15 -6.36 -15.58 7.00
N GLY A 16 -6.00 -16.09 8.18
CA GLY A 16 -4.95 -17.09 8.30
C GLY A 16 -3.62 -16.53 7.80
N GLU A 17 -2.97 -17.22 6.87
CA GLU A 17 -1.72 -16.78 6.23
C GLU A 17 -1.94 -15.75 5.12
N ASN A 18 -3.19 -15.59 4.66
CA ASN A 18 -3.54 -14.61 3.64
C ASN A 18 -3.56 -13.20 4.23
N GLU A 19 -2.94 -12.27 3.53
CA GLU A 19 -2.92 -10.87 3.92
C GLU A 19 -2.98 -9.96 2.69
N VAL A 20 -3.77 -8.90 2.77
CA VAL A 20 -3.91 -7.89 1.71
C VAL A 20 -3.76 -6.50 2.32
N HIS A 21 -2.91 -5.67 1.73
CA HIS A 21 -2.73 -4.26 2.05
C HIS A 21 -3.27 -3.44 0.90
N CYS A 22 -4.17 -2.51 1.21
CA CYS A 22 -4.83 -1.66 0.24
C CYS A 22 -4.52 -0.20 0.50
N LEU A 23 -4.12 0.53 -0.54
CA LEU A 23 -3.80 1.96 -0.49
C LEU A 23 -4.51 2.67 -1.62
N PHE A 24 -5.19 3.78 -1.31
CA PHE A 24 -5.97 4.56 -2.27
C PHE A 24 -5.67 6.04 -2.10
N ASN A 25 -5.26 6.70 -3.17
CA ASN A 25 -5.20 8.16 -3.24
C ASN A 25 -6.44 8.66 -3.99
N PHE A 26 -7.44 9.15 -3.26
CA PHE A 26 -8.63 9.79 -3.86
C PHE A 26 -8.44 11.29 -4.10
N GLY A 27 -7.24 11.81 -3.88
CA GLY A 27 -6.89 13.19 -4.13
C GLY A 27 -6.66 13.52 -5.61
N ASP A 28 -6.60 14.81 -5.89
CA ASP A 28 -6.27 15.40 -7.19
C ASP A 28 -4.75 15.60 -7.37
N LYS A 29 -3.95 15.26 -6.35
CA LYS A 29 -2.50 15.46 -6.32
C LYS A 29 -1.76 14.16 -6.06
N GLU A 30 -0.56 14.11 -6.59
CA GLU A 30 0.41 13.08 -6.26
C GLU A 30 0.83 13.21 -4.78
N VAL A 31 0.95 12.07 -4.10
CA VAL A 31 1.36 11.99 -2.70
C VAL A 31 2.44 10.93 -2.53
N ILE A 32 3.33 11.17 -1.57
CA ILE A 32 4.28 10.19 -1.05
C ILE A 32 3.85 9.91 0.38
N VAL A 33 3.32 8.71 0.63
CA VAL A 33 2.84 8.29 1.93
C VAL A 33 3.87 7.39 2.59
N THR A 34 4.12 7.60 3.88
CA THR A 34 4.94 6.72 4.72
C THR A 34 4.07 6.03 5.75
N PHE A 35 4.54 4.89 6.24
CA PHE A 35 3.79 4.06 7.18
C PHE A 35 4.62 3.76 8.43
N ASP A 36 3.99 3.84 9.60
CA ASP A 36 4.65 3.46 10.87
C ASP A 36 4.85 1.95 11.00
N GLU A 37 4.04 1.18 10.26
CA GLU A 37 4.17 -0.27 10.15
C GLU A 37 4.62 -0.60 8.73
N GLN A 38 5.40 -1.67 8.60
CA GLN A 38 5.79 -2.18 7.31
C GLN A 38 4.55 -2.51 6.46
N VAL A 39 4.47 -1.91 5.27
CA VAL A 39 3.47 -2.24 4.25
C VAL A 39 4.13 -3.12 3.22
N ALA A 40 3.55 -4.31 3.02
CA ALA A 40 4.12 -5.36 2.18
C ALA A 40 5.56 -5.78 2.59
N GLY A 41 5.90 -7.04 2.35
CA GLY A 41 7.21 -7.62 2.62
C GLY A 41 7.67 -8.48 1.45
N GLU A 42 8.75 -9.23 1.63
CA GLU A 42 9.32 -10.08 0.58
C GLU A 42 8.32 -11.08 -0.01
N ASP A 43 7.38 -11.58 0.81
CA ASP A 43 6.36 -12.55 0.38
C ASP A 43 5.13 -11.93 -0.31
N PHE A 44 5.06 -10.60 -0.42
CA PHE A 44 3.92 -9.92 -1.01
C PHE A 44 4.09 -9.67 -2.51
N LYS A 45 3.01 -9.90 -3.24
CA LYS A 45 2.85 -9.59 -4.67
C LYS A 45 2.07 -8.28 -4.82
N ASP A 46 2.49 -7.41 -5.74
CA ASP A 46 1.67 -6.29 -6.21
C ASP A 46 0.65 -6.79 -7.25
N LEU A 47 -0.62 -6.41 -7.11
CA LEU A 47 -1.70 -6.85 -8.01
C LEU A 47 -1.44 -6.48 -9.48
N PHE A 48 -0.73 -5.39 -9.73
CA PHE A 48 -0.41 -4.90 -11.08
C PHE A 48 0.95 -5.40 -11.56
N ASN A 49 1.57 -6.39 -10.89
CA ASN A 49 2.89 -6.93 -11.19
C ASN A 49 3.99 -5.86 -11.30
N ARG A 50 3.85 -4.76 -10.56
CA ARG A 50 4.95 -3.83 -10.36
C ARG A 50 5.94 -4.51 -9.43
N ALA A 51 7.20 -4.61 -9.83
CA ALA A 51 8.22 -5.27 -9.02
C ALA A 51 8.24 -4.65 -7.61
N THR A 52 7.82 -5.42 -6.61
CA THR A 52 7.94 -5.05 -5.19
C THR A 52 9.27 -5.58 -4.69
N SER A 53 10.28 -4.73 -4.72
CA SER A 53 11.60 -5.04 -4.14
C SER A 53 11.58 -4.71 -2.65
N GLY A 54 11.16 -5.68 -1.83
CA GLY A 54 11.30 -5.64 -0.37
C GLY A 54 10.23 -4.84 0.39
N SER A 55 10.53 -4.57 1.67
CA SER A 55 9.66 -3.82 2.59
C SER A 55 9.39 -2.41 2.07
N ILE A 56 8.11 -2.00 2.02
CA ILE A 56 7.76 -0.68 1.50
C ILE A 56 7.61 0.31 2.65
N GLU A 57 8.61 1.15 2.85
CA GLU A 57 8.58 2.25 3.83
C GLU A 57 7.80 3.46 3.33
N SER A 58 7.78 3.67 2.01
CA SER A 58 7.02 4.74 1.38
C SER A 58 6.44 4.32 0.03
N VAL A 59 5.23 4.81 -0.26
CA VAL A 59 4.54 4.57 -1.54
C VAL A 59 4.24 5.90 -2.19
N LYS A 60 4.62 6.02 -3.45
CA LYS A 60 4.22 7.12 -4.32
C LYS A 60 2.91 6.76 -5.01
N LEU A 61 1.88 7.60 -4.87
CA LEU A 61 0.57 7.44 -5.50
C LEU A 61 0.22 8.69 -6.30
N LYS A 62 -0.04 8.52 -7.60
CA LYS A 62 -0.62 9.55 -8.47
C LYS A 62 -2.06 9.87 -8.08
N PRO A 63 -2.64 10.97 -8.58
CA PRO A 63 -4.07 11.24 -8.41
C PRO A 63 -4.90 10.04 -8.86
N TRP A 64 -5.85 9.61 -8.02
CA TRP A 64 -6.72 8.46 -8.28
C TRP A 64 -6.01 7.10 -8.44
N GLU A 65 -4.73 6.99 -8.09
CA GLU A 65 -4.01 5.72 -8.09
C GLU A 65 -4.31 4.92 -6.82
N TYR A 66 -4.29 3.59 -6.97
CA TYR A 66 -4.37 2.67 -5.86
C TYR A 66 -3.39 1.51 -6.04
N ASN A 67 -2.87 1.01 -4.92
CA ASN A 67 -1.96 -0.12 -4.88
C ASN A 67 -2.58 -1.20 -3.98
N LEU A 68 -2.48 -2.44 -4.45
CA LEU A 68 -2.94 -3.62 -3.72
C LEU A 68 -1.77 -4.60 -3.63
N TYR A 69 -1.35 -4.89 -2.40
CA TYR A 69 -0.32 -5.87 -2.12
C TYR A 69 -0.95 -7.07 -1.44
N TYR A 70 -0.62 -8.29 -1.85
CA TYR A 70 -1.20 -9.50 -1.27
C TYR A 70 -0.18 -10.62 -1.13
N LYS A 71 -0.33 -11.43 -0.09
CA LYS A 71 0.31 -12.74 0.05
C LYS A 71 -0.74 -13.80 0.36
N ASN A 72 -0.47 -15.01 -0.09
CA ASN A 72 -1.39 -16.15 -0.05
C ASN A 72 -0.65 -17.47 0.03
#